data_AF-A0A964ZVW0-F1
#
_entry.id   AF-A0A964ZVW0-F1
#
_cell.length_a   1.000
_cell.length_b   1.000
_cell.length_c   1.000
_cell.angle_alpha   90.00
_cell.angle_beta   90.00
_cell.angle_gamma   90.00
#
_symmetry.space_group_name_H-M   'P 1'
#
loop_
_entity.id
_entity.type
_entity.pdbx_description
1 polymer ?
#
loop_
_entity_poly.entity_id
_entity_poly.type
_entity_poly.pdbx_seq_one_letter_code
_entity_poly.pdbx_strand_id
1 'polypeptide(L)'
;SKEAVEPIGSEFRRVFEEINFGSSVKEGLQSLSMRNTSEDIRYFVIAVLVHLQTGGSLTSLLLGLSSLIRDRQRLRRLGRVLSAEGRLSAWILTILPFGTALLMYTVNPEFVSVLWTHPTGYLLIQITLGLMIIGVLWMRKIIQFRI
;
A
#
# COMPACT_ATOMS: atom_id res chain seq x y z
N SER A 1 24.06 16.17 -39.48
CA SER A 1 25.08 15.21 -39.02
C SER A 1 26.36 15.39 -39.81
N LYS A 2 27.37 16.06 -39.22
CA LYS A 2 28.71 16.24 -39.80
C LYS A 2 29.81 15.92 -38.77
N GLU A 3 29.57 14.98 -37.86
CA GLU A 3 30.50 14.72 -36.75
C GLU A 3 30.76 13.22 -36.46
N ALA A 4 30.27 12.31 -37.29
CA ALA A 4 30.63 10.90 -37.16
C ALA A 4 31.76 10.57 -38.13
N VAL A 5 32.88 10.06 -37.61
CA VAL A 5 34.03 9.61 -38.41
C VAL A 5 33.62 8.37 -39.21
N GLU A 6 33.88 8.37 -40.52
CA GLU A 6 33.73 7.18 -41.37
C GLU A 6 34.63 6.06 -40.83
N PRO A 7 34.16 4.80 -40.72
CA PRO A 7 32.99 4.19 -41.35
C PRO A 7 31.69 4.20 -40.52
N ILE A 8 31.74 4.62 -39.25
CA ILE A 8 30.62 4.51 -38.30
C ILE A 8 29.46 5.43 -38.71
N GLY A 9 29.77 6.61 -39.26
CA GLY A 9 28.76 7.56 -39.76
C GLY A 9 27.81 6.97 -40.79
N SER A 10 28.35 6.25 -41.78
CA SER A 10 27.56 5.57 -42.82
C SER A 10 26.61 4.50 -42.26
N GLU A 11 27.03 3.72 -41.26
CA GLU A 11 26.23 2.66 -40.68
C GLU A 11 25.08 3.20 -39.81
N PHE A 12 25.31 4.26 -39.03
CA PHE A 12 24.24 4.95 -38.31
C PHE A 12 23.22 5.60 -39.24
N ARG A 13 23.67 6.09 -40.41
CA ARG A 13 22.78 6.66 -41.42
C ARG A 13 21.88 5.61 -42.06
N ARG A 14 22.40 4.40 -42.30
CA ARG A 14 21.61 3.25 -42.76
C ARG A 14 20.57 2.83 -41.73
N VAL A 15 20.92 2.78 -40.44
CA VAL A 15 19.95 2.49 -39.37
C VAL A 15 18.85 3.55 -39.33
N PHE A 16 19.21 4.83 -39.50
CA PHE A 16 18.23 5.92 -39.56
C PHE A 16 17.29 5.79 -40.77
N GLU A 17 17.80 5.38 -41.93
CA GLU A 17 17.00 5.09 -43.11
C GLU A 17 16.08 3.89 -42.87
N GLU A 18 16.58 2.77 -42.34
CA GLU A 18 15.77 1.58 -41.99
C GLU A 18 14.62 1.91 -41.03
N ILE A 19 14.85 2.79 -40.06
CA ILE A 19 13.83 3.28 -39.13
C ILE A 19 12.79 4.14 -39.87
N ASN A 20 13.22 5.03 -40.78
CA ASN A 20 12.29 5.84 -41.59
C ASN A 20 11.47 5.01 -42.58
N PHE A 21 11.99 3.85 -43.02
CA PHE A 21 11.27 2.88 -43.85
C PHE A 21 10.31 1.98 -43.05
N GLY A 22 10.18 2.19 -41.74
CA GLY A 22 9.18 1.53 -40.90
C GLY A 22 9.72 0.41 -39.99
N SER A 23 11.03 0.16 -39.97
CA SER A 23 11.63 -0.76 -39.01
C SER A 23 11.64 -0.15 -37.60
N SER A 24 11.49 -0.98 -36.56
CA SER A 24 11.60 -0.45 -35.21
C SER A 24 13.04 -0.05 -34.87
N VAL A 25 13.21 0.93 -33.99
CA VAL A 25 14.53 1.35 -33.47
C VAL A 25 15.31 0.16 -32.89
N LYS A 26 14.59 -0.80 -32.28
CA LYS A 26 15.16 -2.04 -31.75
C LYS A 26 15.74 -2.92 -32.85
N GLU A 27 14.99 -3.13 -33.94
CA GLU A 27 15.42 -3.94 -35.08
C GLU A 27 16.57 -3.29 -35.85
N GLY A 28 16.53 -1.96 -36.04
CA GLY A 28 17.62 -1.22 -36.66
C GLY A 28 18.93 -1.30 -35.86
N LEU A 29 18.86 -1.15 -34.53
CA LEU A 29 20.03 -1.28 -33.66
C LEU A 29 20.54 -2.73 -33.56
N GLN A 30 19.66 -3.73 -33.56
CA GLN A 30 20.07 -5.14 -33.63
C GLN A 30 20.75 -5.47 -34.97
N SER A 31 20.24 -4.93 -36.07
CA SER A 31 20.84 -5.10 -37.39
C SER A 31 22.22 -4.45 -37.48
N LEU A 32 22.40 -3.27 -36.87
CA LEU A 32 23.71 -2.62 -36.71
C LEU A 32 24.72 -3.52 -35.94
N SER A 33 24.27 -4.16 -34.86
CA SER A 33 25.09 -5.09 -34.08
C SER A 33 25.44 -6.40 -34.81
N MET A 34 24.61 -6.83 -35.77
CA MET A 34 24.87 -8.01 -36.58
C MET A 34 25.83 -7.72 -37.74
N ARG A 35 25.75 -6.52 -38.32
CA ARG A 35 26.61 -6.09 -39.43
C ARG A 35 28.02 -5.68 -38.99
N ASN A 36 28.18 -5.15 -37.78
CA ASN A 36 29.48 -4.72 -37.27
C ASN A 36 30.09 -5.72 -36.27
N THR A 37 31.34 -6.13 -36.52
CA THR A 37 32.07 -7.09 -35.68
C THR A 37 32.68 -6.45 -34.41
N SER A 38 32.72 -5.12 -34.32
CA SER A 38 33.27 -4.40 -33.15
C SER A 38 32.46 -4.70 -31.88
N GLU A 39 33.15 -5.15 -30.83
CA GLU A 39 32.54 -5.38 -29.52
C GLU A 39 31.97 -4.10 -28.91
N ASP A 40 32.62 -2.96 -29.12
CA ASP A 40 32.18 -1.66 -28.60
C ASP A 40 30.80 -1.26 -29.12
N ILE A 41 30.52 -1.51 -30.41
CA ILE A 41 29.20 -1.25 -31.00
C ILE A 41 28.15 -2.21 -30.43
N ARG A 42 28.54 -3.47 -30.18
CA ARG A 42 27.67 -4.47 -29.58
C ARG A 42 27.27 -4.06 -28.15
N TYR A 43 28.24 -3.62 -27.34
CA TYR A 43 27.98 -3.09 -26.00
C TYR A 43 27.13 -1.82 -26.02
N PHE A 44 27.40 -0.89 -26.94
CA PHE A 44 26.58 0.31 -27.13
C PHE A 44 25.13 -0.04 -27.47
N VAL A 45 24.92 -0.95 -28.44
CA VAL A 45 23.58 -1.42 -28.82
C VAL A 45 22.88 -2.09 -27.63
N ILE A 46 23.56 -2.96 -26.89
CA ILE A 46 22.98 -3.61 -25.71
C ILE A 46 22.60 -2.58 -24.64
N ALA A 47 23.47 -1.61 -24.34
CA ALA A 47 23.18 -0.55 -23.38
C ALA A 47 21.97 0.30 -23.79
N VAL A 48 21.89 0.69 -25.07
CA VAL A 48 20.74 1.44 -25.60
C VAL A 48 19.47 0.61 -25.60
N LEU A 49 19.53 -0.68 -25.94
CA LEU A 49 18.39 -1.58 -25.90
C LEU A 49 17.88 -1.81 -24.47
N VAL A 50 18.79 -1.95 -23.50
CA VAL A 50 18.45 -2.02 -22.07
C VAL A 50 17.82 -0.70 -21.61
N HIS A 51 18.34 0.44 -22.06
CA HIS A 51 17.78 1.76 -21.76
C HIS A 51 16.41 1.98 -22.39
N LEU A 52 16.17 1.49 -23.60
CA LEU A 52 14.87 1.48 -24.27
C LEU A 52 13.87 0.53 -23.58
N GLN A 53 14.34 -0.57 -22.97
CA GLN A 53 13.53 -1.45 -22.14
C GLN A 53 13.18 -0.83 -20.79
N THR A 54 14.07 -0.02 -20.21
CA THR A 54 13.82 0.70 -18.93
C THR A 54 13.14 2.06 -19.13
N GLY A 55 13.08 2.59 -20.36
CA GLY A 55 12.51 3.89 -20.72
C GLY A 55 11.15 3.85 -21.44
N GLY A 56 10.36 2.79 -21.28
CA GLY A 56 9.11 2.57 -22.02
C GLY A 56 7.87 3.32 -21.48
N SER A 57 7.65 4.53 -21.99
CA SER A 57 6.36 5.27 -22.05
C SER A 57 5.79 5.83 -20.73
N LEU A 58 5.48 7.14 -20.75
CA LEU A 58 4.59 7.81 -19.79
C LEU A 58 3.31 7.00 -19.56
N THR A 59 2.81 6.28 -20.56
CA THR A 59 1.66 5.39 -20.45
C THR A 59 1.88 4.29 -19.40
N SER A 60 3.07 3.69 -19.32
CA SER A 60 3.38 2.63 -18.34
C SER A 60 3.48 3.20 -16.92
N LEU A 61 4.09 4.39 -16.79
CA LEU A 61 4.18 5.12 -15.53
C LEU A 61 2.78 5.59 -15.05
N LEU A 62 1.92 6.07 -15.96
CA LEU A 62 0.53 6.42 -15.69
C LEU A 62 -0.34 5.21 -15.35
N LEU A 63 -0.10 4.06 -15.98
CA LEU A 63 -0.77 2.80 -15.64
C LEU A 63 -0.38 2.34 -14.22
N GLY A 64 0.90 2.43 -13.86
CA GLY A 64 1.38 2.15 -12.50
C GLY A 64 0.87 3.14 -11.45
N LEU A 65 0.80 4.43 -11.77
CA LEU A 65 0.20 5.43 -10.89
C LEU A 65 -1.31 5.22 -10.73
N SER A 66 -2.01 4.88 -11.81
CA SER A 66 -3.44 4.57 -11.79
C SER A 66 -3.77 3.34 -10.96
N SER A 67 -2.96 2.27 -11.06
CA SER A 67 -3.11 1.08 -10.20
C SER A 67 -2.82 1.42 -8.74
N LEU A 68 -1.72 2.13 -8.45
CA LEU A 68 -1.36 2.56 -7.11
C LEU A 68 -2.44 3.45 -6.45
N ILE A 69 -3.05 4.37 -7.22
CA ILE A 69 -4.15 5.22 -6.75
C ILE A 69 -5.39 4.37 -6.42
N ARG A 70 -5.75 3.41 -7.29
CA ARG A 70 -6.87 2.49 -7.03
C ARG A 70 -6.62 1.62 -5.80
N ASP A 71 -5.41 1.12 -5.64
CA ASP A 71 -5.01 0.33 -4.47
C ASP A 71 -5.07 1.15 -3.19
N ARG A 72 -4.60 2.39 -3.22
CA ARG A 72 -4.71 3.32 -2.09
C ARG A 72 -6.16 3.66 -1.75
N GLN A 73 -7.02 3.84 -2.76
CA GLN A 73 -8.45 4.01 -2.53
C GLN A 73 -9.09 2.76 -1.94
N ARG A 74 -8.71 1.56 -2.41
CA ARG A 74 -9.19 0.29 -1.86
C ARG A 74 -8.77 0.12 -0.40
N LEU A 75 -7.51 0.40 -0.07
CA LEU A 75 -7.00 0.39 1.30
C LEU A 75 -7.74 1.40 2.20
N ARG A 76 -8.03 2.61 1.70
CA ARG A 76 -8.82 3.60 2.45
C ARG A 76 -10.27 3.14 2.67
N ARG A 77 -10.91 2.52 1.67
CA ARG A 77 -12.27 1.96 1.81
C ARG A 77 -12.28 0.81 2.82
N LEU A 78 -11.33 -0.12 2.71
CA LEU A 78 -11.17 -1.23 3.66
C LEU A 78 -10.90 -0.72 5.07
N GLY A 79 -10.01 0.27 5.22
CA GLY A 79 -9.71 0.90 6.50
C GLY A 79 -10.94 1.50 7.17
N ARG A 80 -11.81 2.19 6.40
CA ARG A 80 -13.09 2.73 6.90
C ARG A 80 -14.06 1.64 7.34
N VAL A 81 -14.19 0.54 6.57
CA VAL A 81 -15.10 -0.56 6.91
C VAL A 81 -14.63 -1.29 8.17
N LEU A 82 -13.34 -1.69 8.22
CA LEU A 82 -12.74 -2.34 9.39
C LEU A 82 -12.76 -1.46 10.64
N SER A 83 -12.61 -0.13 10.47
CA SER A 83 -12.75 0.83 11.58
C SER A 83 -14.20 0.94 12.07
N ALA A 84 -15.19 0.84 11.18
CA ALA A 84 -16.59 0.83 11.56
C ALA A 84 -16.97 -0.45 12.34
N GLU A 85 -16.52 -1.61 11.87
CA GLU A 85 -16.68 -2.89 12.57
C GLU A 85 -16.00 -2.87 13.94
N GLY A 86 -14.74 -2.41 14.00
CA GLY A 86 -14.02 -2.26 15.27
C GLY A 86 -14.69 -1.30 16.25
N ARG A 87 -15.29 -0.20 15.77
CA ARG A 87 -16.08 0.72 16.62
C ARG A 87 -17.35 0.07 17.16
N LEU A 88 -18.04 -0.75 16.37
CA LEU A 88 -19.24 -1.46 16.82
C LEU A 88 -18.89 -2.51 17.88
N SER A 89 -17.86 -3.33 17.65
CA SER A 89 -17.37 -4.28 18.65
C SER A 89 -16.92 -3.58 19.93
N ALA A 90 -16.27 -2.42 19.80
CA ALA A 90 -15.87 -1.60 20.93
C ALA A 90 -17.06 -1.12 21.77
N TRP A 91 -18.12 -0.64 21.12
CA TRP A 91 -19.35 -0.21 21.77
C TRP A 91 -20.04 -1.37 22.50
N ILE A 92 -20.16 -2.54 21.86
CA ILE A 92 -20.77 -3.73 22.44
C ILE A 92 -19.99 -4.17 23.69
N LEU A 93 -18.67 -4.31 23.59
CA LEU A 93 -17.81 -4.72 24.71
C LEU A 93 -17.86 -3.73 25.88
N THR A 94 -18.04 -2.44 25.60
CA THR A 94 -18.15 -1.42 26.64
C THR A 94 -19.52 -1.47 27.32
N ILE A 95 -20.61 -1.64 26.57
CA ILE A 95 -21.98 -1.67 27.13
C ILE A 95 -22.25 -2.96 27.91
N LEU A 96 -21.72 -4.10 27.45
CA LEU A 96 -22.01 -5.42 28.00
C LEU A 96 -21.88 -5.50 29.54
N PRO A 97 -20.76 -5.10 30.20
CA PRO A 97 -20.64 -5.15 31.65
C PRO A 97 -21.63 -4.24 32.39
N PHE A 98 -22.04 -3.11 31.81
CA PHE A 98 -23.08 -2.27 32.41
C PHE A 98 -24.47 -2.88 32.26
N GLY A 99 -24.76 -3.47 31.10
CA GLY A 99 -25.99 -4.18 30.84
C GLY A 99 -26.17 -5.39 31.76
N THR A 100 -25.10 -6.17 31.97
CA THR A 100 -25.12 -7.29 32.91
C THR A 100 -25.25 -6.83 34.36
N ALA A 101 -24.58 -5.75 34.75
CA ALA A 101 -24.75 -5.17 36.09
C ALA A 101 -26.20 -4.70 36.34
N LEU A 102 -26.82 -4.05 35.37
CA LEU A 102 -28.22 -3.61 35.44
C LEU A 102 -29.19 -4.80 35.50
N LEU A 103 -28.97 -5.83 34.68
CA LEU A 103 -29.74 -7.07 34.70
C LEU A 103 -29.62 -7.77 36.06
N MET A 104 -28.40 -7.92 36.59
CA MET A 104 -28.19 -8.52 37.91
C MET A 104 -28.88 -7.72 39.01
N TYR A 105 -28.90 -6.40 38.93
CA TYR A 105 -29.64 -5.57 39.88
C TYR A 105 -31.16 -5.86 39.86
N THR A 106 -31.75 -6.08 38.68
CA THR A 106 -33.18 -6.42 38.55
C THR A 106 -33.52 -7.85 38.94
N VAL A 107 -32.60 -8.81 38.74
CA VAL A 107 -32.84 -10.24 38.99
C VAL A 107 -32.48 -10.63 40.42
N ASN A 108 -31.38 -10.11 40.98
CA ASN A 108 -30.92 -10.41 42.33
C ASN A 108 -30.22 -9.19 42.97
N PRO A 109 -31.01 -8.28 43.58
CA PRO A 109 -30.46 -7.08 44.21
C PRO A 109 -29.58 -7.36 45.43
N GLU A 110 -29.74 -8.51 46.11
CA GLU A 110 -28.84 -8.91 47.21
C GLU A 110 -27.42 -9.23 46.71
N PHE A 111 -27.28 -9.78 45.51
CA PHE A 111 -25.96 -10.05 44.95
C PHE A 111 -25.19 -8.76 44.62
N VAL A 112 -25.90 -7.73 44.14
CA VAL A 112 -25.31 -6.42 43.85
C VAL A 112 -25.05 -5.62 45.14
N SER A 113 -25.83 -5.81 46.20
CA SER A 113 -25.63 -5.11 47.47
C SER A 113 -24.31 -5.53 48.16
N VAL A 114 -23.84 -6.77 47.97
CA VAL A 114 -22.52 -7.24 48.43
C VAL A 114 -21.37 -6.40 47.88
N LEU A 115 -21.50 -5.87 46.66
CA LEU A 115 -20.48 -4.99 46.05
C LEU A 115 -20.30 -3.66 46.81
N TRP A 116 -21.36 -3.18 47.48
CA TRP A 116 -21.37 -1.89 48.20
C TRP A 116 -21.30 -2.04 49.72
N THR A 117 -21.50 -3.24 50.26
CA THR A 117 -21.50 -3.51 51.70
C THR A 117 -20.18 -4.11 52.20
N HIS A 118 -19.47 -4.89 51.37
CA HIS A 118 -18.17 -5.47 51.74
C HIS A 118 -16.99 -4.63 51.23
N PRO A 119 -15.91 -4.47 52.03
CA PRO A 119 -14.70 -3.73 51.62
C PRO A 119 -14.00 -4.36 50.39
N THR A 120 -14.13 -5.67 50.19
CA THR A 120 -13.68 -6.37 48.98
C THR A 120 -14.50 -6.00 47.74
N GLY A 121 -15.77 -5.64 47.89
CA GLY A 121 -16.64 -5.19 46.79
C GLY A 121 -16.20 -3.85 46.21
N TYR A 122 -15.84 -2.89 47.08
CA TYR A 122 -15.28 -1.60 46.67
C TYR A 122 -13.97 -1.75 45.88
N LEU A 123 -13.07 -2.64 46.33
CA LEU A 123 -11.82 -2.91 45.63
C LEU A 123 -12.06 -3.48 44.23
N LEU A 124 -12.99 -4.44 44.10
CA LEU A 124 -13.36 -5.03 42.81
C LEU A 124 -13.96 -3.99 41.87
N ILE A 125 -14.88 -3.14 42.35
CA ILE A 125 -15.44 -2.04 41.55
C ILE A 125 -14.34 -1.12 41.02
N GLN A 126 -13.39 -0.72 41.87
CA GLN A 126 -12.29 0.16 41.48
C GLN A 126 -11.40 -0.48 40.42
N ILE A 127 -11.06 -1.76 40.57
CA ILE A 127 -10.27 -2.52 39.58
C ILE A 127 -11.03 -2.62 38.25
N THR A 128 -12.32 -2.97 38.28
CA THR A 128 -13.16 -3.07 37.08
C THR A 128 -13.28 -1.73 36.37
N LEU A 129 -13.52 -0.63 37.09
CA LEU A 129 -13.55 0.72 36.53
C LEU A 129 -12.20 1.10 35.90
N GLY A 130 -11.10 0.82 36.59
CA GLY A 130 -9.74 1.07 36.08
C GLY A 130 -9.46 0.33 34.77
N LEU A 131 -9.72 -0.99 34.75
CA LEU A 131 -9.59 -1.82 33.54
C LEU A 131 -10.47 -1.33 32.39
N MET A 132 -11.69 -0.90 32.69
CA MET A 132 -12.61 -0.40 31.68
C MET A 132 -12.14 0.93 31.08
N ILE A 133 -11.64 1.85 31.90
CA ILE A 133 -11.03 3.11 31.42
C ILE A 133 -9.83 2.81 30.52
N ILE A 134 -8.95 1.91 30.95
CA ILE A 134 -7.79 1.50 30.14
C ILE A 134 -8.23 0.88 28.81
N GLY A 135 -9.23 0.00 28.82
CA GLY A 135 -9.79 -0.62 27.63
C GLY A 135 -10.39 0.40 26.64
N VAL A 136 -11.16 1.37 27.15
CA VAL A 136 -11.74 2.45 26.32
C VAL A 136 -10.64 3.35 25.73
N LEU A 137 -9.62 3.69 26.51
CA LEU A 137 -8.48 4.48 26.03
C LEU A 137 -7.68 3.74 24.95
N TRP A 138 -7.41 2.44 25.14
CA TRP A 138 -6.75 1.60 24.14
C TRP A 138 -7.54 1.51 22.85
N MET A 139 -8.86 1.29 22.93
CA MET A 139 -9.69 1.24 21.73
C MET A 139 -9.77 2.59 21.02
N ARG A 140 -9.89 3.71 21.75
CA ARG A 140 -9.80 5.05 21.16
C ARG A 140 -8.50 5.26 20.40
N LYS A 141 -7.36 4.83 20.96
CA LYS A 141 -6.04 4.94 20.32
C LYS A 141 -5.96 4.11 19.04
N ILE A 142 -6.44 2.86 19.07
CA ILE A 142 -6.45 1.97 17.89
C ILE A 142 -7.33 2.53 16.77
N ILE A 143 -8.50 3.09 17.11
CA ILE A 143 -9.43 3.66 16.13
C ILE A 143 -8.85 4.94 15.52
N GLN A 144 -8.23 5.82 16.33
CA GLN A 144 -7.63 7.06 15.85
C GLN A 144 -6.45 6.81 14.90
N PHE A 145 -5.64 5.78 15.13
CA PHE A 145 -4.51 5.43 14.26
C PHE A 145 -4.94 4.95 12.85
N ARG A 146 -6.19 4.52 12.68
CA ARG A 146 -6.73 4.04 11.40
C ARG A 146 -7.39 5.13 10.54
N ILE A 147 -7.55 6.34 11.08
CA ILE A 147 -8.17 7.50 10.43
C ILE A 147 -7.06 8.39 9.89
#